data_AF-A0A550GZB9-F1
#
_entry.id   AF-A0A550GZB9-F1
#
_cell.length_a   1.000
_cell.length_b   1.000
_cell.length_c   1.000
_cell.angle_alpha   90.00
_cell.angle_beta   90.00
_cell.angle_gamma   90.00
#
_symmetry.space_group_name_H-M   'P 1'
#
loop_
_entity.id
_entity.type
_entity.pdbx_description
1 polymer ?
#
loop_
_entity_poly.entity_id
_entity_poly.type
_entity_poly.pdbx_seq_one_letter_code
_entity_poly.pdbx_strand_id
1 'polypeptide(L)'
;DYWKEIQGGTYSHPRIGECVNHLLELGAYGAGQSSWGPALYGLVEGDKQANQLLKTMDEYLNEGDNTGSAFITSVDNIGAKITED
;
A
#
# COMPACT_ATOMS: atom_id res chain seq x y z
N ASP A 1 -18.65 6.50 2.22
CA ASP A 1 -19.29 7.05 3.43
C ASP A 1 -19.91 6.02 4.38
N TYR A 2 -20.62 4.99 3.90
CA TYR A 2 -21.32 4.02 4.76
C TYR A 2 -20.46 3.41 5.90
N TRP A 3 -19.21 3.02 5.63
CA TRP A 3 -18.31 2.41 6.62
C TRP A 3 -17.41 3.41 7.36
N LYS A 4 -17.52 4.71 7.04
CA LYS A 4 -16.59 5.73 7.50
C LYS A 4 -16.55 5.84 9.02
N GLU A 5 -17.70 5.73 9.67
CA GLU A 5 -17.81 5.78 11.14
C GLU A 5 -17.10 4.60 11.80
N ILE A 6 -17.34 3.38 11.31
CA ILE A 6 -16.73 2.15 11.85
C ILE A 6 -15.21 2.14 11.61
N GLN A 7 -14.77 2.67 10.47
CA GLN A 7 -13.34 2.70 10.10
C GLN A 7 -12.58 3.82 10.82
N GLY A 8 -13.26 4.86 11.28
CA GLY A 8 -12.63 6.10 11.77
C GLY A 8 -12.28 7.10 10.68
N GLY A 9 -12.74 6.90 9.43
CA GLY A 9 -12.47 7.78 8.30
C GLY A 9 -12.56 7.07 6.95
N THR A 10 -12.27 7.80 5.87
CA THR A 10 -12.09 7.19 4.53
C THR A 10 -10.92 6.21 4.53
N TYR A 11 -9.92 6.49 5.37
CA TYR A 11 -8.85 5.60 5.81
C TYR A 11 -8.89 5.52 7.34
N SER A 12 -8.34 4.47 7.93
CA SER A 12 -8.36 4.27 9.39
C SER A 12 -7.40 5.17 10.15
N HIS A 13 -6.44 5.82 9.47
CA HIS A 13 -5.54 6.80 10.04
C HIS A 13 -5.14 7.86 9.00
N PRO A 14 -4.95 9.16 9.37
CA PRO A 14 -4.55 10.21 8.43
C PRO A 14 -3.29 9.88 7.63
N ARG A 15 -2.28 9.29 8.28
CA ARG A 15 -1.03 8.83 7.64
C ARG A 15 -1.25 7.86 6.48
N ILE A 16 -2.28 7.02 6.54
CA ILE A 16 -2.62 6.11 5.43
C ILE A 16 -3.12 6.92 4.23
N GLY A 17 -3.94 7.94 4.46
CA GLY A 17 -4.40 8.83 3.40
C GLY A 17 -3.28 9.63 2.76
N GLU A 18 -2.31 10.11 3.56
CA GLU A 18 -1.09 10.74 3.07
C GLU A 18 -0.29 9.80 2.16
N CYS A 19 -0.07 8.56 2.59
CA CYS A 19 0.65 7.56 1.81
C CYS A 19 -0.09 7.17 0.51
N VAL A 20 -1.42 7.03 0.56
CA VAL A 20 -2.23 6.75 -0.63
C VAL A 20 -2.16 7.91 -1.62
N ASN A 21 -2.24 9.15 -1.16
CA ASN A 21 -2.07 10.32 -2.02
C ASN A 21 -0.66 10.37 -2.61
N HIS A 22 0.37 10.08 -1.82
CA HIS A 22 1.76 10.05 -2.28
C HIS A 22 1.97 9.02 -3.41
N LEU A 23 1.40 7.82 -3.28
CA LEU A 23 1.42 6.81 -4.35
C LEU A 23 0.77 7.32 -5.65
N LEU A 24 -0.38 7.98 -5.54
CA LEU A 24 -1.11 8.52 -6.69
C LEU A 24 -0.34 9.67 -7.37
N GLU A 25 0.24 10.58 -6.59
CA GLU A 25 1.07 11.69 -7.08
C GLU A 25 2.31 11.20 -7.82
N LEU A 26 2.87 10.05 -7.42
CA LEU A 26 4.00 9.39 -8.07
C LEU A 26 3.60 8.48 -9.24
N GLY A 27 2.33 8.48 -9.62
CA GLY A 27 1.84 7.85 -10.85
C GLY A 27 1.33 6.42 -10.70
N ALA A 28 1.03 5.95 -9.49
CA ALA A 28 0.26 4.70 -9.34
C ALA A 28 -1.10 4.84 -10.04
N TYR A 29 -1.53 3.80 -10.78
CA TYR A 29 -2.82 3.78 -11.49
C TYR A 29 -4.02 3.79 -10.54
N GLY A 30 -3.81 3.29 -9.33
CA GLY A 30 -4.77 3.32 -8.24
C GLY A 30 -4.05 2.98 -6.94
N ALA A 31 -4.57 3.46 -5.82
CA ALA A 31 -4.01 3.19 -4.51
C ALA A 31 -5.13 3.20 -3.46
N GLY A 32 -4.90 2.51 -2.34
CA GLY A 32 -5.87 2.45 -1.27
C GLY A 32 -5.36 1.70 -0.05
N GLN A 33 -6.19 1.69 0.98
CA GLN A 33 -5.98 0.87 2.18
C GLN A 33 -6.45 -0.56 1.91
N SER A 34 -5.70 -1.54 2.42
CA SER A 34 -6.14 -2.93 2.46
C SER A 34 -6.95 -3.17 3.73
N SER A 35 -8.19 -3.64 3.56
CA SER A 35 -9.09 -3.94 4.68
C SER A 35 -9.23 -2.75 5.65
N TRP A 36 -9.01 -2.95 6.95
CA TRP A 36 -9.07 -1.92 7.99
C TRP A 36 -7.71 -1.24 8.26
N GLY A 37 -6.70 -1.51 7.43
CA GLY A 37 -5.33 -1.04 7.64
C GLY A 37 -4.54 -1.88 8.65
N PRO A 38 -3.29 -1.50 8.96
CA PRO A 38 -2.58 -0.31 8.46
C PRO A 38 -1.99 -0.50 7.05
N ALA A 39 -2.07 -1.72 6.50
CA ALA A 39 -1.55 -2.00 5.16
C ALA A 39 -2.28 -1.17 4.09
N LEU A 40 -1.52 -0.72 3.10
CA LEU A 40 -1.97 0.00 1.93
C LEU A 40 -1.30 -0.57 0.68
N TYR A 41 -1.85 -0.27 -0.49
CA TYR A 41 -1.35 -0.76 -1.77
C TYR A 41 -1.39 0.32 -2.83
N GLY A 42 -0.55 0.16 -3.84
CA GLY A 42 -0.57 0.91 -5.10
C GLY A 42 -0.49 -0.06 -6.28
N LEU A 43 -1.22 0.24 -7.35
CA LEU A 43 -1.22 -0.52 -8.60
C LEU A 43 -0.31 0.17 -9.61
N VAL A 44 0.61 -0.59 -10.20
CA VAL A 44 1.68 -0.11 -11.08
C VAL A 44 1.86 -1.07 -12.23
N GLU A 45 2.42 -0.60 -13.34
CA GLU A 45 2.69 -1.42 -14.52
C GLU A 45 4.20 -1.57 -14.71
N GLY A 46 4.67 -2.81 -14.64
CA GLY A 46 6.05 -3.18 -14.87
C GLY A 46 7.01 -2.87 -13.70
N ASP A 47 8.11 -3.62 -13.69
CA ASP A 47 9.07 -3.62 -12.59
C ASP A 47 9.77 -2.27 -12.41
N LYS A 48 9.97 -1.51 -13.49
CA LYS A 48 10.65 -0.21 -13.43
C LYS A 48 9.89 0.77 -12.53
N GLN A 49 8.58 0.91 -12.75
CA GLN A 49 7.76 1.81 -11.95
C GLN A 49 7.60 1.27 -10.52
N ALA A 50 7.41 -0.05 -10.38
CA ALA A 50 7.30 -0.70 -9.08
C ALA A 50 8.53 -0.44 -8.19
N ASN A 51 9.75 -0.59 -8.74
CA ASN A 51 10.98 -0.33 -7.99
C ASN A 51 11.17 1.14 -7.65
N GLN A 52 10.78 2.06 -8.54
CA GLN A 52 10.84 3.49 -8.26
C GLN A 52 9.91 3.86 -7.10
N LEU A 53 8.65 3.40 -7.14
CA LEU A 53 7.67 3.64 -6.08
C LEU A 53 8.06 2.94 -4.78
N LEU A 54 8.61 1.74 -4.83
CA LEU A 54 9.09 1.04 -3.65
C LEU A 54 10.13 1.88 -2.90
N LYS A 55 11.11 2.43 -3.64
CA LYS A 55 12.16 3.28 -3.04
C LYS A 55 11.57 4.54 -2.41
N THR A 56 10.73 5.28 -3.13
CA THR A 56 10.15 6.52 -2.60
C THR A 56 9.22 6.26 -1.42
N MET A 57 8.47 5.16 -1.45
CA MET A 57 7.61 4.76 -0.33
C MET A 57 8.42 4.33 0.88
N ASP A 58 9.53 3.63 0.71
CA ASP A 58 10.41 3.27 1.83
C ASP A 58 10.96 4.51 2.53
N GLU A 59 11.42 5.50 1.76
CA GLU A 59 11.85 6.81 2.28
C GLU A 59 10.68 7.55 2.98
N TYR A 60 9.51 7.59 2.36
CA TYR A 60 8.34 8.30 2.89
C TYR A 60 7.76 7.66 4.15
N LEU A 61 7.67 6.32 4.20
CA LEU A 61 7.15 5.58 5.35
C LEU A 61 8.04 5.75 6.60
N ASN A 62 9.35 5.89 6.39
CA ASN A 62 10.35 5.98 7.45
C ASN A 62 10.84 7.42 7.71
N GLU A 63 10.09 8.44 7.27
CA GLU A 63 10.42 9.84 7.53
C GLU A 63 10.21 10.20 9.02
N GLY A 64 11.22 10.83 9.64
CA GLY A 64 11.18 11.25 11.04
C GLY A 64 11.25 10.06 11.99
N ASP A 65 10.31 9.99 12.94
CA ASP A 65 10.21 8.88 13.91
C ASP A 65 9.28 7.75 13.44
N ASN A 66 8.78 7.82 12.20
CA ASN A 66 7.89 6.79 11.65
C ASN A 66 8.67 5.54 11.24
N THR A 67 8.00 4.39 11.26
CA THR A 67 8.57 3.14 10.73
C THR A 67 7.55 2.40 9.88
N GLY A 68 8.01 1.79 8.80
CA GLY A 68 7.18 1.00 7.90
C GLY A 68 8.03 0.11 7.00
N SER A 69 7.36 -0.81 6.31
CA SER A 69 7.98 -1.63 5.27
C SER A 69 7.09 -1.67 4.05
N ALA A 70 7.73 -1.76 2.88
CA ALA A 70 7.06 -1.92 1.61
C ALA A 70 7.72 -3.05 0.83
N PHE A 71 6.95 -3.71 -0.03
CA PHE A 71 7.42 -4.74 -0.92
C PHE A 71 6.59 -4.75 -2.20
N ILE A 72 7.14 -5.34 -3.26
CA ILE A 72 6.45 -5.53 -4.53
C ILE A 72 5.94 -6.98 -4.58
N THR A 73 4.70 -7.15 -5.03
CA THR A 73 4.12 -8.47 -5.28
C THR A 73 3.19 -8.42 -6.49
N SER A 74 2.82 -9.59 -6.99
CA SER A 74 1.81 -9.77 -8.03
C SER A 74 0.62 -10.55 -7.48
N VAL A 75 -0.49 -10.54 -8.24
CA VAL A 75 -1.69 -11.30 -7.87
C VAL A 75 -1.39 -12.79 -7.86
N ASP A 76 -1.70 -13.45 -6.75
CA ASP A 76 -1.68 -14.92 -6.67
C ASP A 76 -3.00 -15.49 -7.20
N ASN A 77 -2.96 -16.04 -8.41
CA ASN A 77 -4.12 -16.69 -9.06
C ASN A 77 -4.20 -18.20 -8.76
N ILE A 78 -3.39 -18.72 -7.84
CA ILE A 78 -3.36 -20.15 -7.49
C ILE A 78 -3.84 -20.36 -6.05
N GLY A 79 -3.47 -19.46 -5.14
CA GLY A 79 -3.78 -19.56 -3.72
C GLY A 79 -2.92 -20.61 -3.00
N ALA A 80 -3.43 -21.18 -1.93
CA ALA A 80 -2.68 -22.10 -1.07
C ALA A 80 -2.25 -23.37 -1.82
N LYS A 81 -0.97 -23.75 -1.66
CA LYS A 81 -0.38 -24.99 -2.17
C LYS A 81 0.07 -25.86 -1.01
N ILE A 82 -0.20 -27.16 -1.09
CA ILE A 82 0.32 -28.15 -0.15
C ILE A 82 1.64 -28.67 -0.71
N THR A 83 2.72 -28.60 0.07
CA THR A 83 4.04 -29.14 -0.29
C THR A 83 4.47 -30.13 0.78
N GLU A 84 5.03 -31.27 0.37
CA GLU A 84 5.72 -32.21 1.26
C GLU A 84 7.21 -31.79 1.35
N ASP A 85 7.81 -31.90 2.53
CA ASP A 85 9.24 -31.61 2.78
C ASP A 85 10.18 -32.65 2.15
#